data_AF-A0A6C0ERQ6-F1
#
_entry.id   AF-A0A6C0ERQ6-F1
#
_cell.length_a   1.000
_cell.length_b   1.000
_cell.length_c   1.000
_cell.angle_alpha   90.00
_cell.angle_beta   90.00
_cell.angle_gamma   90.00
#
_symmetry.space_group_name_H-M   'P 1'
#
loop_
_entity.id
_entity.type
_entity.pdbx_description
1 polymer ?
#
loop_
_entity_poly.entity_id
_entity_poly.type
_entity_poly.pdbx_seq_one_letter_code
_entity_poly.pdbx_strand_id
1 'polypeptide(L)'
;MSNMNFVLKINDFQIEYLHLFEKKKNIVIDGIFTKMIYSDKLLSMNGIYFNFPLEITSNQNNYNNKNIHFYSQSKVNSNHIKELSAIEDNIINYYKYFYNVNKENSMVLTRQLHSGFFKLYKEQNSDKKNGIVKYVLKISGIWETKNEIGITFKLLEMYDCL
;
A
#
# COMPACT_ATOMS: atom_id res chain seq x y z
N MET A 1 21.00 14.05 14.72
CA MET A 1 19.66 14.55 14.30
C MET A 1 18.75 13.34 14.17
N SER A 2 17.69 13.22 14.96
CA SER A 2 16.72 12.13 14.79
C SER A 2 15.84 12.45 13.57
N ASN A 3 16.04 11.72 12.46
CA ASN A 3 15.13 11.80 11.32
C ASN A 3 13.78 11.20 11.73
N MET A 4 12.73 12.01 11.71
CA MET A 4 11.37 11.60 12.09
C MET A 4 10.63 11.12 10.83
N ASN A 5 10.41 9.81 10.72
CA ASN A 5 9.56 9.21 9.69
C ASN A 5 8.17 8.95 10.29
N PHE A 6 7.13 9.57 9.74
CA PHE A 6 5.75 9.32 10.15
C PHE A 6 5.17 8.16 9.33
N VAL A 7 4.93 7.04 10.00
CA VAL A 7 4.26 5.86 9.46
C VAL A 7 3.18 5.40 10.43
N LEU A 8 2.03 5.05 9.89
CA LEU A 8 0.86 4.60 10.63
C LEU A 8 0.98 3.10 10.90
N LYS A 9 0.62 2.63 12.10
CA LYS A 9 0.40 1.19 12.29
C LYS A 9 -0.89 0.81 11.57
N ILE A 10 -0.95 -0.38 11.00
CA ILE A 10 -2.11 -0.83 10.22
C ILE A 10 -3.41 -0.71 11.05
N ASN A 11 -3.36 -1.09 12.33
CA ASN A 11 -4.50 -1.05 13.25
C ASN A 11 -4.89 0.35 13.75
N ASP A 12 -4.07 1.38 13.50
CA ASP A 12 -4.38 2.76 13.88
C ASP A 12 -5.15 3.50 12.76
N PHE A 13 -5.45 2.83 11.64
CA PHE A 13 -6.21 3.42 10.53
C PHE A 13 -7.65 3.76 10.94
N GLN A 14 -8.02 5.02 10.72
CA GLN A 14 -9.38 5.56 10.86
C GLN A 14 -9.81 6.18 9.52
N ILE A 15 -10.97 5.80 9.00
CA ILE A 15 -11.45 6.24 7.68
C ILE A 15 -11.84 7.73 7.68
N GLU A 16 -12.23 8.26 8.83
CA GLU A 16 -12.68 9.64 9.06
C GLU A 16 -11.58 10.67 8.80
N TYR A 17 -10.32 10.24 8.89
CA TYR A 17 -9.15 11.07 8.61
C TYR A 17 -8.77 11.06 7.12
N LEU A 18 -9.53 10.35 6.27
CA LEU A 18 -9.31 10.29 4.84
C LEU A 18 -10.11 11.37 4.10
N HIS A 19 -9.40 12.28 3.45
CA HIS A 19 -9.97 13.33 2.61
C HIS A 19 -9.75 13.04 1.13
N LEU A 20 -10.82 13.06 0.36
CA LEU A 20 -10.82 12.86 -1.09
C LEU A 20 -10.80 14.21 -1.80
N PHE A 21 -9.90 14.36 -2.78
CA PHE A 21 -9.83 15.56 -3.61
C PHE A 21 -10.74 15.43 -4.83
N GLU A 22 -10.83 16.47 -5.66
CA GLU A 22 -11.60 16.42 -6.89
C GLU A 22 -11.12 15.31 -7.85
N LYS A 23 -12.10 14.73 -8.56
CA LYS A 23 -11.89 13.78 -9.64
C LYS A 23 -11.14 14.45 -10.78
N LYS A 24 -10.00 13.89 -11.19
CA LYS A 24 -9.24 14.35 -12.36
C LYS A 24 -9.14 13.24 -13.40
N LYS A 25 -9.12 13.59 -14.69
CA LYS A 25 -8.87 12.61 -15.74
C LYS A 25 -7.50 11.94 -15.48
N ASN A 26 -7.47 10.62 -15.50
CA ASN A 26 -6.25 9.85 -15.32
C ASN A 26 -5.43 9.92 -16.62
N ILE A 27 -4.12 10.16 -16.48
CA ILE A 27 -3.18 10.31 -17.62
C ILE A 27 -2.68 8.93 -18.10
N VAL A 28 -2.74 7.92 -17.24
CA VAL A 28 -2.17 6.58 -17.47
C VAL A 28 -3.22 5.56 -17.89
N ILE A 29 -4.41 5.62 -17.31
CA ILE A 29 -5.52 4.69 -17.54
C ILE A 29 -6.71 5.49 -18.05
N ASP A 30 -7.50 4.93 -18.96
CA ASP A 30 -8.77 5.54 -19.35
C ASP A 30 -9.75 5.51 -18.16
N GLY A 31 -9.90 6.66 -17.52
CA GLY A 31 -10.65 6.79 -16.29
C GLY A 31 -10.33 8.04 -15.51
N ILE A 32 -10.65 8.00 -14.23
CA ILE A 32 -10.50 9.08 -13.27
C ILE A 32 -9.47 8.69 -12.23
N PHE A 33 -8.70 9.65 -11.76
CA PHE A 33 -7.85 9.56 -10.59
C PHE A 33 -8.26 10.63 -9.57
N THR A 34 -8.40 10.18 -8.33
CA THR A 34 -8.74 11.01 -7.18
C THR A 34 -7.62 10.92 -6.16
N LYS A 35 -6.95 12.05 -5.93
CA LYS A 35 -5.90 12.14 -4.91
C LYS A 35 -6.55 12.05 -3.52
N MET A 36 -5.84 11.47 -2.56
CA MET A 36 -6.26 11.44 -1.17
C MET A 36 -5.23 12.08 -0.23
N ILE A 37 -5.70 12.65 0.86
CA ILE A 37 -4.89 13.13 1.99
C ILE A 37 -5.36 12.40 3.24
N TYR A 38 -4.42 11.97 4.07
CA TYR A 38 -4.70 11.46 5.40
C TYR A 38 -4.35 12.55 6.42
N SER A 39 -5.31 13.03 7.19
CA SER A 39 -5.08 14.14 8.11
C SER A 39 -5.83 13.95 9.43
N ASP A 40 -5.11 14.15 10.53
CA ASP A 40 -5.68 14.30 11.85
C ASP A 40 -5.41 15.73 12.38
N LYS A 41 -5.54 15.93 13.70
CA LYS A 41 -5.32 17.22 14.37
C LYS A 41 -3.85 17.63 14.44
N LEU A 42 -2.92 16.71 14.25
CA LEU A 42 -1.49 16.89 14.47
C LEU A 42 -0.69 16.90 13.17
N LEU A 43 -1.15 16.18 12.14
CA LEU A 43 -0.43 16.03 10.87
C LEU A 43 -1.35 15.81 9.67
N SER A 44 -0.84 16.16 8.49
CA SER A 44 -1.45 15.85 7.20
C SER A 44 -0.43 15.19 6.27
N MET A 45 -0.81 14.12 5.58
CA MET A 45 0.04 13.33 4.70
C MET A 45 -0.55 13.19 3.31
N ASN A 46 0.31 13.22 2.29
CA ASN A 46 -0.07 12.97 0.90
C ASN A 46 -0.27 11.47 0.64
N GLY A 47 -1.41 10.95 1.11
CA GLY A 47 -1.74 9.53 1.16
C GLY A 47 -1.51 8.94 2.55
N ILE A 48 -1.75 7.64 2.68
CA ILE A 48 -1.52 6.87 3.90
C ILE A 48 -0.21 6.10 3.74
N TYR A 49 0.57 6.01 4.81
CA TYR A 49 1.85 5.31 4.83
C TYR A 49 1.84 4.32 5.99
N PHE A 50 1.69 3.04 5.70
CA PHE A 50 1.65 2.00 6.70
C PHE A 50 3.04 1.45 6.98
N ASN A 51 3.38 1.30 8.26
CA ASN A 51 4.45 0.41 8.68
C ASN A 51 4.05 -1.03 8.36
N PHE A 52 4.78 -1.66 7.45
CA PHE A 52 4.47 -2.99 6.93
C PHE A 52 5.69 -3.91 7.11
N PRO A 53 5.84 -4.52 8.29
CA PRO A 53 6.88 -5.51 8.52
C PRO A 53 6.53 -6.79 7.75
N LEU A 54 7.44 -7.22 6.88
CA LEU A 54 7.25 -8.37 6.01
C LEU A 54 8.30 -9.42 6.31
N GLU A 55 7.84 -10.63 6.61
CA GLU A 55 8.70 -11.80 6.73
C GLU A 55 9.03 -12.33 5.33
N ILE A 56 10.26 -12.08 4.88
CA ILE A 56 10.72 -12.42 3.53
C ILE A 56 11.45 -13.77 3.51
N THR A 57 11.32 -14.47 2.39
CA THR A 57 12.04 -15.73 2.12
C THR A 57 13.05 -15.50 1.00
N SER A 58 14.33 -15.74 1.29
CA SER A 58 15.45 -15.73 0.36
C SER A 58 15.46 -17.00 -0.50
N ASN A 59 14.40 -17.23 -1.27
CA ASN A 59 14.40 -18.33 -2.22
C ASN A 59 14.93 -17.84 -3.58
N GLN A 60 16.19 -18.21 -3.79
CA GLN A 60 16.91 -18.42 -5.05
C GLN A 60 17.46 -17.19 -5.80
N ASN A 61 18.80 -17.09 -5.80
CA ASN A 61 19.73 -17.05 -6.95
C ASN A 61 19.22 -16.49 -8.30
N ASN A 62 18.38 -15.47 -8.30
CA ASN A 62 18.07 -14.73 -9.50
C ASN A 62 18.93 -13.47 -9.50
N TYR A 63 19.89 -13.44 -10.42
CA TYR A 63 20.79 -12.31 -10.73
C TYR A 63 20.08 -10.95 -10.99
N ASN A 64 18.75 -10.89 -10.88
CA ASN A 64 17.92 -9.69 -10.95
C ASN A 64 17.23 -9.44 -9.59
N ASN A 65 17.90 -8.69 -8.70
CA ASN A 65 17.49 -8.29 -7.34
C ASN A 65 16.23 -7.37 -7.25
N LYS A 66 15.31 -7.45 -8.21
CA LYS A 66 14.17 -6.52 -8.31
C LYS A 66 12.88 -7.00 -7.67
N ASN A 67 12.81 -8.24 -7.20
CA ASN A 67 11.58 -8.81 -6.63
C ASN A 67 11.82 -9.31 -5.20
N ILE A 68 10.91 -8.96 -4.30
CA ILE A 68 10.81 -9.56 -2.95
C ILE A 68 9.85 -10.73 -3.04
N HIS A 69 10.22 -11.86 -2.44
CA HIS A 69 9.37 -13.01 -2.26
C HIS A 69 9.09 -13.22 -0.77
N PHE A 70 7.84 -13.54 -0.45
CA PHE A 70 7.39 -13.82 0.91
C PHE A 70 6.25 -14.83 0.89
N TYR A 71 6.09 -15.56 1.99
CA TYR A 71 4.98 -16.50 2.12
C TYR A 71 3.76 -15.76 2.69
N SER A 72 2.71 -15.59 1.87
CA SER A 72 1.51 -14.85 2.26
C SER A 72 0.72 -15.51 3.39
N GLN A 73 0.88 -16.82 3.56
CA GLN A 73 0.22 -17.62 4.60
C GLN A 73 1.05 -17.73 5.89
N SER A 74 2.23 -17.08 5.98
CA SER A 74 2.98 -17.08 7.24
C SER A 74 2.17 -16.40 8.35
N LYS A 75 2.37 -16.79 9.60
CA LYS A 75 1.59 -16.25 10.74
C LYS A 75 1.72 -14.73 10.85
N VAL A 76 2.90 -14.19 10.54
CA VAL A 76 3.17 -12.74 10.56
C VAL A 76 2.49 -12.07 9.37
N ASN A 77 2.76 -12.55 8.15
CA ASN A 77 2.28 -11.91 6.93
C ASN A 77 0.76 -11.98 6.80
N SER A 78 0.15 -13.13 7.08
CA SER A 78 -1.30 -13.35 6.91
C SER A 78 -2.15 -12.37 7.72
N ASN A 79 -1.73 -12.02 8.94
CA ASN A 79 -2.43 -11.03 9.76
C ASN A 79 -2.39 -9.64 9.11
N HIS A 80 -1.21 -9.17 8.69
CA HIS A 80 -1.07 -7.88 8.03
C HIS A 80 -1.81 -7.83 6.70
N ILE A 81 -1.81 -8.93 5.93
CA ILE A 81 -2.55 -9.02 4.67
C ILE A 81 -4.05 -8.89 4.92
N LYS A 82 -4.59 -9.61 5.90
CA LYS A 82 -6.01 -9.53 6.26
C LYS A 82 -6.42 -8.11 6.64
N GLU A 83 -5.64 -7.45 7.48
CA GLU A 83 -5.91 -6.07 7.92
C GLU A 83 -5.84 -5.09 6.73
N LEU A 84 -4.79 -5.17 5.90
CA LEU A 84 -4.64 -4.30 4.72
C LEU A 84 -5.72 -4.54 3.66
N SER A 85 -6.19 -5.77 3.50
CA SER A 85 -7.32 -6.10 2.61
C SER A 85 -8.63 -5.48 3.11
N ALA A 86 -8.88 -5.50 4.41
CA ALA A 86 -10.04 -4.83 4.99
C ALA A 86 -9.95 -3.30 4.81
N ILE A 87 -8.77 -2.72 4.95
CA ILE A 87 -8.54 -1.29 4.70
C ILE A 87 -8.77 -0.93 3.23
N GLU A 88 -8.26 -1.73 2.29
CA GLU A 88 -8.49 -1.52 0.85
C GLU A 88 -9.99 -1.49 0.53
N ASP A 89 -10.74 -2.49 1.01
CA ASP A 89 -12.18 -2.57 0.80
C ASP A 89 -12.92 -1.36 1.42
N ASN A 90 -12.55 -0.99 2.65
CA ASN A 90 -13.13 0.17 3.34
C ASN A 90 -12.88 1.49 2.58
N ILE A 91 -11.66 1.73 2.10
CA ILE A 91 -11.32 2.92 1.31
C ILE A 91 -12.15 2.99 0.02
N ILE A 92 -12.30 1.86 -0.69
CA ILE A 92 -13.07 1.81 -1.93
C ILE A 92 -14.56 2.05 -1.64
N ASN A 93 -15.12 1.42 -0.61
CA ASN A 93 -16.53 1.58 -0.24
C ASN A 93 -16.84 3.00 0.26
N TYR A 94 -15.92 3.62 1.00
CA TYR A 94 -16.02 5.04 1.38
C TYR A 94 -16.06 5.96 0.16
N TYR A 95 -15.19 5.73 -0.84
CA TYR A 95 -15.21 6.48 -2.09
C TYR A 95 -16.52 6.31 -2.86
N LYS A 96 -17.04 5.08 -2.96
CA LYS A 96 -18.33 4.80 -3.58
C LYS A 96 -19.47 5.56 -2.92
N TYR A 97 -19.50 5.55 -1.59
CA TYR A 97 -20.47 6.29 -0.81
C TYR A 97 -20.36 7.80 -1.04
N PHE A 98 -19.14 8.36 -0.95
CA PHE A 98 -18.89 9.79 -1.09
C PHE A 98 -19.32 10.35 -2.46
N TYR A 99 -19.06 9.61 -3.54
CA TYR A 99 -19.42 10.03 -4.90
C TYR A 99 -20.72 9.41 -5.44
N ASN A 100 -21.43 8.63 -4.62
CA ASN A 100 -22.63 7.89 -5.01
C ASN A 100 -22.45 7.08 -6.30
N VAL A 101 -21.39 6.26 -6.37
CA VAL A 101 -21.08 5.39 -7.51
C VAL A 101 -21.16 3.92 -7.13
N ASN A 102 -21.71 3.09 -8.01
CA ASN A 102 -21.78 1.65 -7.83
C ASN A 102 -21.00 0.94 -8.97
N LYS A 103 -19.80 0.48 -8.66
CA LYS A 103 -18.85 -0.18 -9.56
C LYS A 103 -18.18 -1.34 -8.84
N GLU A 104 -17.50 -2.22 -9.55
CA GLU A 104 -16.82 -3.37 -8.92
C GLU A 104 -15.59 -2.94 -8.11
N ASN A 105 -15.29 -3.68 -7.02
CA ASN A 105 -14.09 -3.45 -6.20
C ASN A 105 -12.89 -4.13 -6.86
N SER A 106 -11.95 -3.34 -7.36
CA SER A 106 -10.66 -3.84 -7.81
C SER A 106 -9.71 -3.94 -6.62
N MET A 107 -9.72 -5.11 -5.98
CA MET A 107 -8.88 -5.46 -4.82
C MET A 107 -7.41 -5.74 -5.23
N VAL A 108 -6.78 -4.76 -5.89
CA VAL A 108 -5.43 -4.87 -6.48
C VAL A 108 -4.34 -5.09 -5.44
N LEU A 109 -4.40 -4.40 -4.29
CA LEU A 109 -3.42 -4.56 -3.22
C LEU A 109 -3.56 -5.94 -2.59
N THR A 110 -4.78 -6.36 -2.29
CA THR A 110 -5.08 -7.69 -1.74
C THR A 110 -4.57 -8.80 -2.65
N ARG A 111 -4.85 -8.72 -3.96
CA ARG A 111 -4.31 -9.68 -4.93
C ARG A 111 -2.78 -9.68 -4.94
N GLN A 112 -2.16 -8.50 -4.91
CA GLN A 112 -0.70 -8.37 -4.87
C GLN A 112 -0.11 -9.02 -3.61
N LEU A 113 -0.72 -8.77 -2.46
CA LEU A 113 -0.31 -9.31 -1.17
C LEU A 113 -0.42 -10.85 -1.12
N HIS A 114 -1.53 -11.40 -1.62
CA HIS A 114 -1.71 -12.85 -1.66
C HIS A 114 -0.79 -13.55 -2.66
N SER A 115 -0.34 -12.86 -3.71
CA SER A 115 0.59 -13.41 -4.69
C SER A 115 1.96 -13.77 -4.11
N GLY A 116 2.32 -13.22 -2.94
CA GLY A 116 3.57 -13.55 -2.25
C GLY A 116 4.82 -12.93 -2.88
N PHE A 117 4.66 -11.90 -3.72
CA PHE A 117 5.80 -11.14 -4.23
C PHE A 117 5.53 -9.64 -4.36
N PHE A 118 6.58 -8.82 -4.38
CA PHE A 118 6.52 -7.39 -4.72
C PHE A 118 7.70 -7.02 -5.63
N LYS A 119 7.46 -6.17 -6.63
CA LYS A 119 8.53 -5.57 -7.43
C LYS A 119 9.08 -4.31 -6.74
N LEU A 120 10.37 -4.30 -6.46
CA LEU A 120 11.11 -3.15 -5.97
C LEU A 120 11.52 -2.23 -7.11
N TYR A 121 11.40 -0.93 -6.89
CA TYR A 121 11.75 0.12 -7.87
C TYR A 121 13.22 0.52 -7.85
N LYS A 122 14.03 -0.01 -6.92
CA LYS A 122 15.48 0.22 -6.86
C LYS A 122 16.21 -1.09 -6.65
N GLU A 123 17.28 -1.31 -7.41
CA GLU A 123 18.27 -2.35 -7.15
C GLU A 123 19.01 -2.01 -5.85
N GLN A 124 19.10 -2.99 -4.96
CA GLN A 124 20.06 -2.95 -3.85
C GLN A 124 21.01 -4.14 -3.97
N ASN A 125 22.27 -3.86 -3.70
CA ASN A 125 23.38 -4.81 -3.62
C ASN A 125 23.51 -5.47 -2.24
N SER A 126 22.51 -5.33 -1.36
CA SER A 126 22.51 -5.97 -0.05
C SER A 126 21.90 -7.36 -0.16
N ASP A 127 22.66 -8.40 0.17
CA ASP A 127 22.16 -9.76 0.34
C ASP A 127 21.02 -9.76 1.38
N LYS A 128 19.77 -9.75 0.89
CA LYS A 128 18.60 -9.82 1.75
C LYS A 128 18.52 -11.21 2.35
N LYS A 129 19.01 -11.34 3.58
CA LYS A 129 18.88 -12.56 4.38
C LYS A 129 17.42 -12.78 4.78
N ASN A 130 17.04 -14.04 4.97
CA ASN A 130 15.77 -14.42 5.59
C ASN A 130 15.51 -13.62 6.87
N GLY A 131 14.27 -13.15 7.05
CA GLY A 131 13.87 -12.45 8.26
C GLY A 131 12.77 -11.43 8.04
N ILE A 132 12.48 -10.66 9.09
CA ILE A 132 11.50 -9.58 9.06
C ILE A 132 12.21 -8.30 8.58
N VAL A 133 11.78 -7.79 7.43
CA VAL A 133 12.26 -6.52 6.88
C VAL A 133 11.16 -5.48 7.00
N LYS A 134 11.52 -4.26 7.42
CA LYS A 134 10.59 -3.14 7.57
C LYS A 134 10.38 -2.46 6.22
N TYR A 135 9.15 -2.51 5.72
CA TYR A 135 8.73 -1.75 4.56
C TYR A 135 7.69 -0.70 4.96
N VAL A 136 7.51 0.29 4.08
CA VAL A 136 6.38 1.21 4.11
C VAL A 136 5.48 0.92 2.93
N LEU A 137 4.23 0.61 3.19
CA LEU A 137 3.20 0.52 2.16
C LEU A 137 2.48 1.86 2.07
N LYS A 138 2.68 2.56 0.95
CA LYS A 138 1.97 3.81 0.67
C LYS A 138 0.72 3.53 -0.14
N ILE A 139 -0.42 4.10 0.27
CA ILE A 139 -1.63 4.25 -0.57
C ILE A 139 -1.78 5.73 -0.91
N SER A 140 -1.88 6.09 -2.19
CA SER A 140 -1.78 7.49 -2.65
C SER A 140 -3.04 8.12 -3.20
N GLY A 141 -4.02 7.31 -3.58
CA GLY A 141 -5.23 7.77 -4.23
C GLY A 141 -6.02 6.63 -4.83
N ILE A 142 -7.14 6.97 -5.44
CA ILE A 142 -8.13 6.03 -5.95
C ILE A 142 -8.26 6.25 -7.45
N TRP A 143 -8.29 5.18 -8.21
CA TRP A 143 -8.58 5.21 -9.64
C TRP A 143 -9.95 4.59 -9.90
N GLU A 144 -10.65 5.11 -10.90
CA GLU A 144 -11.99 4.70 -11.27
C GLU A 144 -12.05 4.58 -12.79
N THR A 145 -12.41 3.41 -13.30
CA THR A 145 -12.71 3.21 -14.74
C THR A 145 -14.22 3.23 -14.95
N LYS A 146 -14.68 2.84 -16.14
CA LYS A 146 -16.11 2.63 -16.40
C LYS A 146 -16.72 1.59 -15.46
N ASN A 147 -15.98 0.51 -15.14
CA ASN A 147 -16.55 -0.69 -14.53
C ASN A 147 -16.10 -0.95 -13.10
N GLU A 148 -14.90 -0.49 -12.73
CA GLU A 148 -14.27 -0.83 -11.45
C GLU A 148 -13.59 0.37 -10.81
N ILE A 149 -13.39 0.26 -9.49
CA ILE A 149 -12.70 1.24 -8.64
C ILE A 149 -11.61 0.50 -7.88
N GLY A 150 -10.42 1.07 -7.80
CA GLY A 150 -9.33 0.50 -7.02
C GLY A 150 -8.41 1.56 -6.44
N ILE A 151 -7.47 1.14 -5.60
CA ILE A 151 -6.48 2.02 -5.00
C ILE A 151 -5.17 2.02 -5.78
N THR A 152 -4.38 3.07 -5.58
CA THR A 152 -2.97 3.12 -5.99
C THR A 152 -2.09 2.90 -4.78
N PHE A 153 -1.11 2.00 -4.89
CA PHE A 153 -0.18 1.70 -3.82
C PHE A 153 1.27 1.56 -4.29
N LYS A 154 2.21 1.71 -3.37
CA LYS A 154 3.65 1.50 -3.60
C LYS A 154 4.32 0.96 -2.34
N LEU A 155 5.20 -0.01 -2.51
CA LEU A 155 6.07 -0.50 -1.45
C LEU A 155 7.41 0.27 -1.45
N LEU A 156 7.84 0.71 -0.28
CA LEU A 156 9.09 1.43 -0.06
C LEU A 156 9.90 0.70 1.02
N GLU A 157 11.21 0.58 0.82
CA GLU A 157 12.11 0.02 1.82
C GLU A 157 12.50 1.10 2.84
N MET A 158 12.47 0.76 4.14
CA MET A 158 13.00 1.64 5.18
C MET A 158 14.49 1.41 5.30
N TYR A 159 15.27 2.50 5.30
CA TYR A 159 16.69 2.47 5.59
C TYR A 159 16.91 3.00 7.00
N ASP A 160 17.65 2.26 7.80
CA ASP A 160 18.22 2.82 9.01
C ASP A 160 19.26 3.86 8.59
N CYS A 161 19.11 5.11 9.05
CA CYS A 161 20.17 6.09 8.91
C CYS A 161 21.32 5.67 9.84
N LEU A 162 22.49 5.36 9.27
CA LEU A 162 23.76 5.24 10.01
C LEU A 162 24.14 6.57 10.67
#